data_AF-A0A3M2H190-F1
#
_entry.id   AF-A0A3M2H190-F1
#
_cell.length_a   1.000
_cell.length_b   1.000
_cell.length_c   1.000
_cell.angle_alpha   90.00
_cell.angle_beta   90.00
_cell.angle_gamma   90.00
#
_symmetry.space_group_name_H-M   'P 1'
#
loop_
_entity.id
_entity.type
_entity.pdbx_description
1 polymer ?
#
loop_
_entity_poly.entity_id
_entity_poly.type
_entity_poly.pdbx_seq_one_letter_code
_entity_poly.pdbx_strand_id
1 'polypeptide(L)'
;MNRSIPLFRAIASIGVILVWGCLAISGSLLADDHLQDIKASLFREANQALQEARKAQADILAPKNFREGMKFYQEAERDFDRGKNLEDIKKKLRAAVTY
;
A
#
# COMPACT_ATOMS: atom_id res chain seq x y z
N MET A 1 -63.48 2.22 31.16
CA MET A 1 -62.97 2.74 29.87
C MET A 1 -61.46 2.96 30.03
N ASN A 2 -60.55 2.17 29.44
CA ASN A 2 -60.17 2.18 28.00
C ASN A 2 -59.38 3.49 27.71
N ARG A 3 -58.07 3.58 27.44
CA ARG A 3 -57.09 2.67 26.80
C ARG A 3 -55.64 2.99 27.18
N SER A 4 -54.86 1.93 27.37
CA SER A 4 -53.54 1.64 26.80
C SER A 4 -52.58 2.79 26.43
N ILE A 5 -51.44 2.76 27.12
CA ILE A 5 -50.14 3.36 26.83
C ILE A 5 -49.65 2.94 25.42
N PRO A 6 -48.83 3.73 24.71
CA PRO A 6 -47.47 3.23 24.48
C PRO A 6 -46.36 4.28 24.69
N LEU A 7 -45.61 4.03 25.76
CA LEU A 7 -44.43 4.68 26.30
C LEU A 7 -43.17 4.45 25.42
N PHE A 8 -43.34 4.21 24.12
CA PHE A 8 -42.31 3.55 23.28
C PHE A 8 -41.60 4.47 22.27
N ARG A 9 -41.84 5.79 22.30
CA ARG A 9 -41.26 6.72 21.32
C ARG A 9 -40.11 7.58 21.85
N ALA A 10 -39.60 7.32 23.05
CA ALA A 10 -38.59 8.16 23.70
C ALA A 10 -37.16 7.59 23.72
N ILE A 11 -36.93 6.35 23.25
CA ILE A 11 -35.61 5.69 23.35
C ILE A 11 -34.83 5.74 22.01
N ALA A 12 -35.45 6.20 20.93
CA ALA A 12 -34.84 6.17 19.59
C ALA A 12 -33.95 7.41 19.25
N SER A 13 -33.65 8.30 20.19
CA SER A 13 -32.90 9.54 19.89
C SER A 13 -31.57 9.70 20.63
N ILE A 14 -31.21 8.80 21.54
CA ILE A 14 -29.94 8.90 22.29
C ILE A 14 -28.82 8.09 21.62
N GLY A 15 -29.15 7.06 20.83
CA GLY A 15 -28.16 6.21 20.15
C GLY A 15 -27.51 6.79 18.89
N VAL A 16 -28.06 7.87 18.32
CA VAL A 16 -27.60 8.41 17.02
C VAL A 16 -26.55 9.52 17.19
N ILE A 17 -26.46 10.14 18.37
CA ILE A 17 -25.54 11.27 18.62
C ILE A 17 -24.11 10.78 18.89
N LEU A 18 -23.92 9.56 19.40
CA LEU A 18 -22.60 9.03 19.77
C LEU A 18 -21.80 8.50 18.55
N VAL A 19 -22.44 8.25 17.42
CA VAL A 19 -21.76 7.82 16.17
C VAL A 19 -21.19 9.01 15.39
N TRP A 20 -21.63 10.25 15.68
CA TRP A 20 -21.18 11.47 15.00
C TRP A 20 -19.97 12.15 15.67
N GLY A 21 -19.45 11.61 16.77
CA GLY A 21 -18.31 12.16 17.50
C GLY A 21 -16.94 11.66 17.02
N CYS A 22 -16.88 10.65 16.15
CA CYS A 22 -15.62 10.03 15.71
C CYS A 22 -15.39 10.19 14.19
N LEU A 23 -15.81 11.32 13.62
CA LEU A 23 -15.55 11.65 12.21
C LEU A 23 -14.82 13.00 12.09
N ALA A 24 -13.75 13.16 12.85
CA ALA A 24 -12.86 14.32 12.76
C ALA A 24 -11.37 13.92 12.59
N ILE A 25 -11.11 12.72 12.08
CA ILE A 25 -9.78 12.31 11.59
C ILE A 25 -9.92 12.00 10.10
N SER A 26 -10.23 13.00 9.31
CA SER A 26 -10.20 12.91 7.85
C SER A 26 -9.59 14.19 7.33
N GLY A 27 -8.29 14.33 7.52
CA GLY A 27 -7.55 15.50 7.07
C GLY A 27 -6.07 15.19 7.04
N SER A 28 -5.64 14.54 5.95
CA SER A 28 -4.29 14.63 5.31
C SER A 28 -3.99 13.32 4.52
N LEU A 29 -4.65 13.06 3.39
CA LEU A 29 -4.31 11.88 2.56
C LEU A 29 -4.60 12.06 1.07
N LEU A 30 -4.49 13.28 0.53
CA LEU A 30 -4.86 13.58 -0.86
C LEU A 30 -3.70 14.09 -1.74
N ALA A 31 -2.44 13.88 -1.33
CA ALA A 31 -1.28 14.39 -2.10
C ALA A 31 -0.36 13.31 -2.69
N ASP A 32 -0.54 12.02 -2.35
CA ASP A 32 0.41 10.96 -2.74
C ASP A 32 0.00 10.12 -3.96
N ASP A 33 -1.24 10.26 -4.46
CA ASP A 33 -1.82 9.36 -5.47
C ASP A 33 -1.00 9.31 -6.77
N HIS A 34 -0.62 10.47 -7.30
CA HIS A 34 0.13 10.59 -8.54
C HIS A 34 1.56 10.01 -8.44
N LEU A 35 2.20 10.13 -7.27
CA LEU A 35 3.55 9.58 -7.07
C LEU A 35 3.52 8.06 -6.95
N GLN A 36 2.48 7.52 -6.29
CA GLN A 36 2.25 6.08 -6.20
C GLN A 36 2.00 5.47 -7.58
N ASP A 37 1.25 6.13 -8.45
CA ASP A 37 1.04 5.66 -9.83
C ASP A 37 2.34 5.60 -10.63
N ILE A 38 3.20 6.61 -10.50
CA ILE A 38 4.52 6.61 -11.15
C ILE A 38 5.37 5.46 -10.59
N LYS A 39 5.40 5.28 -9.26
CA LYS A 39 6.13 4.18 -8.62
C LYS A 39 5.62 2.83 -9.12
N ALA A 40 4.31 2.62 -9.11
CA ALA A 40 3.69 1.38 -9.54
C ALA A 40 4.03 1.06 -11.01
N SER A 41 3.95 2.05 -11.90
CA SER A 41 4.30 1.86 -13.30
C SER A 41 5.79 1.55 -13.50
N LEU A 42 6.66 2.24 -12.77
CA LEU A 42 8.12 2.10 -12.84
C LEU A 42 8.60 0.75 -12.29
N PHE A 43 8.02 0.28 -11.18
CA PHE A 43 8.41 -0.94 -10.49
C PHE A 43 7.66 -2.18 -10.96
N ARG A 44 6.66 -2.05 -11.85
CA ARG A 44 5.79 -3.14 -12.32
C ARG A 44 6.55 -4.38 -12.76
N GLU A 45 7.52 -4.23 -13.66
CA GLU A 45 8.29 -5.36 -14.20
C GLU A 45 9.12 -6.04 -13.09
N ALA A 46 9.82 -5.26 -12.27
CA ALA A 46 10.60 -5.78 -11.15
C ALA A 46 9.73 -6.49 -10.10
N ASN A 47 8.52 -5.99 -9.86
CA ASN A 47 7.54 -6.62 -8.99
C ASN A 47 7.05 -7.96 -9.54
N GLN A 48 6.80 -8.04 -10.85
CA GLN A 48 6.42 -9.29 -11.50
C GLN A 48 7.55 -10.32 -11.40
N ALA A 49 8.78 -9.93 -11.74
CA ALA A 49 9.95 -10.79 -11.62
C ALA A 49 10.17 -11.26 -10.17
N LEU A 50 10.01 -10.39 -9.18
CA LEU A 50 10.12 -10.75 -7.77
C LEU A 50 9.04 -11.75 -7.35
N GLN A 51 7.80 -11.59 -7.81
CA GLN A 51 6.74 -12.55 -7.54
C GLN A 51 7.04 -13.91 -8.17
N GLU A 52 7.56 -13.94 -9.39
CA GLU A 52 7.96 -15.17 -10.08
C GLU A 52 9.13 -15.85 -9.37
N ALA A 53 10.16 -15.09 -8.97
CA ALA A 53 11.29 -15.59 -8.19
C ALA A 53 10.84 -16.21 -6.88
N ARG A 54 9.89 -15.58 -6.16
CA ARG A 54 9.31 -16.15 -4.93
C ARG A 54 8.51 -17.42 -5.18
N LYS A 55 7.69 -17.46 -6.25
CA LYS A 55 6.96 -18.67 -6.64
C LYS A 55 7.90 -19.83 -6.97
N ALA A 56 9.03 -19.52 -7.60
CA ALA A 56 10.09 -20.48 -7.90
C ALA A 56 10.96 -20.83 -6.68
N GLN A 57 10.72 -20.26 -5.51
CA GLN A 57 11.56 -20.43 -4.31
C GLN A 57 13.03 -20.09 -4.58
N ALA A 58 13.28 -19.02 -5.34
CA ALA A 58 14.62 -18.58 -5.70
C ALA A 58 15.47 -18.21 -4.47
N ASP A 59 14.85 -17.86 -3.35
CA ASP A 59 15.50 -17.70 -2.05
C ASP A 59 16.16 -18.99 -1.52
N ILE A 60 15.65 -20.15 -1.92
CA ILE A 60 16.19 -21.48 -1.57
C ILE A 60 17.05 -22.04 -2.70
N LEU A 61 16.56 -21.97 -3.95
CA LEU A 61 17.22 -22.56 -5.11
C LEU A 61 18.41 -21.73 -5.62
N ALA A 62 18.35 -20.41 -5.46
CA ALA A 62 19.35 -19.47 -5.95
C ALA A 62 19.59 -18.31 -4.95
N PRO A 63 19.94 -18.60 -3.69
CA PRO A 63 19.95 -17.62 -2.59
C PRO A 63 20.86 -16.41 -2.82
N LYS A 64 21.96 -16.58 -3.56
CA LYS A 64 22.89 -15.49 -3.89
C LYS A 64 22.25 -14.51 -4.86
N ASN A 65 21.71 -15.05 -5.95
CA ASN A 65 21.04 -14.30 -7.00
C ASN A 65 19.82 -13.55 -6.45
N PHE A 66 18.96 -14.25 -5.72
CA PHE A 66 17.78 -13.65 -5.09
C PHE A 66 18.16 -12.48 -4.15
N ARG A 67 19.24 -12.63 -3.38
CA ARG A 67 19.73 -11.58 -2.48
C ARG A 67 20.26 -10.36 -3.25
N GLU A 68 21.01 -10.56 -4.32
CA GLU A 68 21.50 -9.45 -5.15
C GLU A 68 20.34 -8.74 -5.86
N GLY A 69 19.39 -9.48 -6.44
CA GLY A 69 18.19 -8.91 -7.03
C GLY A 69 17.39 -8.07 -6.04
N MET A 70 17.18 -8.59 -4.83
CA MET A 70 16.52 -7.85 -3.73
C MET A 70 17.29 -6.61 -3.30
N LYS A 71 18.63 -6.65 -3.29
CA LYS A 71 19.46 -5.49 -2.95
C LYS A 71 19.26 -4.37 -3.97
N PHE A 72 19.32 -4.67 -5.27
CA PHE A 72 19.08 -3.67 -6.31
C PHE A 72 17.65 -3.12 -6.27
N TYR A 73 16.66 -3.98 -6.01
CA TYR A 73 15.27 -3.57 -5.84
C TYR A 73 15.13 -2.56 -4.68
N GLN A 74 15.69 -2.86 -3.50
CA GLN A 74 15.65 -1.99 -2.33
C GLN A 74 16.46 -0.69 -2.51
N GLU A 75 17.56 -0.73 -3.26
CA GLU A 75 18.29 0.48 -3.65
C GLU A 75 17.45 1.36 -4.57
N ALA A 76 16.73 0.77 -5.54
CA ALA A 76 15.82 1.49 -6.40
C ALA A 76 14.68 2.15 -5.62
N GLU A 77 14.08 1.45 -4.63
CA GLU A 77 13.06 2.04 -3.76
C GLU A 77 13.60 3.24 -2.98
N ARG A 78 14.76 3.08 -2.33
CA ARG A 78 15.40 4.17 -1.58
C ARG A 78 15.79 5.35 -2.47
N ASP A 79 16.15 5.11 -3.72
CA ASP A 79 16.45 6.17 -4.68
C ASP A 79 15.18 6.88 -5.16
N PHE A 80 14.09 6.14 -5.38
CA PHE A 80 12.79 6.70 -5.71
C PHE A 80 12.25 7.58 -4.58
N ASP A 81 12.28 7.09 -3.34
CA ASP A 81 11.80 7.81 -2.16
C ASP A 81 12.63 9.07 -1.88
N ARG A 82 13.91 9.10 -2.31
CA ARG A 82 14.79 10.27 -2.24
C ARG A 82 14.66 11.22 -3.43
N GLY A 83 13.77 10.93 -4.39
CA GLY A 83 13.58 11.74 -5.59
C GLY A 83 14.81 11.75 -6.51
N LYS A 84 15.59 10.66 -6.54
CA LYS A 84 16.76 10.56 -7.42
C LYS A 84 16.37 10.40 -8.90
N ASN A 85 17.39 10.43 -9.76
CA ASN A 85 17.23 10.31 -11.20
C ASN A 85 16.50 9.00 -11.58
N LEU A 86 15.44 9.12 -12.38
CA LEU A 86 14.63 7.99 -12.83
C LEU A 86 15.41 6.98 -13.69
N GLU A 87 16.39 7.42 -14.48
CA GLU A 87 17.20 6.52 -15.30
C GLU A 87 18.12 5.64 -14.45
N ASP A 88 18.66 6.18 -13.36
CA ASP A 88 19.43 5.41 -12.39
C ASP A 88 18.56 4.38 -11.66
N ILE A 89 17.31 4.77 -11.33
CA ILE A 89 16.32 3.87 -10.72
C ILE A 89 15.97 2.75 -11.69
N LYS A 90 15.67 3.07 -12.96
CA LYS A 90 15.41 2.06 -14.02
C LYS A 90 16.59 1.10 -14.19
N LYS A 91 17.82 1.60 -14.17
CA LYS A 91 19.01 0.76 -14.29
C LYS A 91 19.11 -0.25 -13.13
N LYS A 92 18.83 0.19 -11.90
CA LYS A 92 18.79 -0.70 -10.74
C LYS A 92 17.65 -1.71 -10.83
N LEU A 93 16.47 -1.30 -11.30
CA LEU A 93 15.35 -2.21 -11.50
C LEU A 93 15.67 -3.28 -12.56
N ARG A 94 16.33 -2.92 -13.67
CA ARG A 94 16.81 -3.90 -14.65
C ARG A 94 17.82 -4.87 -14.06
N ALA A 95 18.75 -4.37 -13.23
CA ALA A 95 19.67 -5.24 -12.51
C ALA A 95 18.90 -6.18 -11.56
N ALA A 96 17.89 -5.69 -10.84
CA ALA A 96 17.07 -6.49 -9.95
C ALA A 96 16.34 -7.65 -10.68
N VAL A 97 15.92 -7.43 -11.93
CA VAL A 97 15.28 -8.46 -12.78
C VAL A 97 16.30 -9.46 -13.35
N THR A 98 17.56 -9.08 -13.50
CA THR A 98 18.60 -9.90 -14.14
C THR A 98 19.21 -10.95 -13.21
N TYR A 99 19.27 -10.65 -11.91
CA TYR A 99 19.88 -11.55 -10.90
C TYR A 99 18.89 -12.60 -10.42
#